data_AF-A0A1C0VS73-F1
#
_entry.id   AF-A0A1C0VS73-F1
#
_cell.length_a   1.000
_cell.length_b   1.000
_cell.length_c   1.000
_cell.angle_alpha   90.00
_cell.angle_beta   90.00
_cell.angle_gamma   90.00
#
_symmetry.space_group_name_H-M   'P 1'
#
loop_
_entity.id
_entity.type
_entity.pdbx_description
1 polymer ?
#
loop_
_entity_poly.entity_id
_entity_poly.type
_entity_poly.pdbx_seq_one_letter_code
_entity_poly.pdbx_strand_id
1 'polypeptide(L)'
;MKEQLINALNFFGLAWWVEIVTQAPLCTYYFGPFLTESEAEIEKAGYIEDLENEGAIGIMVTVKRCKPENLTIGEDLGKISDRGIWPVLSGQP
;
A
#
# COMPACT_ATOMS: atom_id res chain seq x y z
N MET A 1 17.36 13.60 -0.45
CA MET A 1 17.97 12.79 0.63
C MET A 1 16.95 11.91 1.33
N LYS A 2 15.87 12.47 1.90
CA LYS A 2 14.79 11.69 2.57
C LYS A 2 14.16 10.62 1.66
N GLU A 3 13.82 11.00 0.42
CA GLU A 3 13.20 10.09 -0.55
C GLU A 3 14.09 8.89 -0.92
N GLN A 4 15.41 9.09 -1.04
CA GLN A 4 16.35 8.00 -1.34
C GLN A 4 16.38 6.98 -0.19
N LEU A 5 16.31 7.46 1.05
CA LEU A 5 16.27 6.59 2.22
C LEU A 5 14.94 5.83 2.30
N ILE A 6 13.82 6.51 2.05
CA ILE A 6 12.49 5.88 1.98
C ILE A 6 12.47 4.80 0.89
N ASN A 7 13.00 5.08 -0.30
CA ASN A 7 13.06 4.11 -1.40
C ASN A 7 13.93 2.91 -1.04
N ALA A 8 15.07 3.12 -0.36
CA ALA A 8 15.91 2.03 0.11
C ALA A 8 15.17 1.17 1.16
N LEU A 9 14.56 1.78 2.17
CA LEU A 9 13.78 1.06 3.17
C LEU A 9 12.61 0.30 2.55
N ASN A 10 11.90 0.91 1.60
CA ASN A 10 10.80 0.28 0.89
C ASN A 10 11.29 -0.93 0.08
N PHE A 11 12.44 -0.81 -0.59
CA PHE A 11 13.05 -1.92 -1.32
C PHE A 11 13.34 -3.12 -0.41
N PHE A 12 13.85 -2.87 0.81
CA PHE A 12 14.10 -3.89 1.83
C PHE A 12 12.86 -4.30 2.64
N GLY A 13 11.68 -3.70 2.41
CA GLY A 13 10.46 -3.97 3.17
C GLY A 13 10.47 -3.45 4.61
N LEU A 14 11.31 -2.46 4.88
CA LEU A 14 11.49 -1.83 6.19
C LEU A 14 10.80 -0.46 6.31
N ALA A 15 10.20 0.03 5.22
CA ALA A 15 9.42 1.25 5.26
C ALA A 15 8.10 1.05 6.03
N TRP A 16 7.59 2.14 6.59
CA TRP A 16 6.32 2.15 7.28
C TRP A 16 5.18 2.39 6.31
N TRP A 17 4.05 1.71 6.53
CA TRP A 17 2.85 1.79 5.72
C TRP A 17 1.63 1.85 6.62
N VAL A 18 0.62 2.58 6.18
CA VAL A 18 -0.73 2.59 6.77
C VAL A 18 -1.57 1.62 5.95
N GLU A 19 -1.97 0.50 6.55
CA GLU A 19 -2.96 -0.42 6.00
C GLU A 19 -4.34 -0.01 6.49
N ILE A 20 -5.28 0.22 5.57
CA ILE A 20 -6.67 0.52 5.87
C ILE A 20 -7.56 -0.53 5.23
N VAL A 21 -8.34 -1.23 6.03
CA VAL A 21 -9.31 -2.24 5.57
C VAL A 21 -10.71 -1.69 5.79
N THR A 22 -11.53 -1.67 4.75
CA THR A 22 -12.93 -1.24 4.78
C THR A 22 -13.84 -2.46 4.61
N GLN A 23 -15.03 -2.46 5.23
CA GLN A 23 -15.99 -3.57 5.13
C GLN A 23 -17.02 -3.38 4.01
N ALA A 24 -17.42 -2.13 3.74
CA ALA A 24 -18.32 -1.82 2.63
C ALA A 24 -17.91 -0.48 1.98
N PRO A 25 -17.42 -0.48 0.73
CA PRO A 25 -17.00 -1.67 -0.04
C PRO A 25 -15.84 -2.43 0.65
N LEU A 26 -15.69 -3.73 0.38
CA LEU A 26 -14.57 -4.51 0.91
C LEU A 26 -13.29 -4.16 0.13
N CYS A 27 -12.47 -3.29 0.71
CA CYS A 27 -11.22 -2.83 0.13
C CYS A 27 -10.10 -2.83 1.18
N THR A 28 -8.87 -3.06 0.74
CA THR A 28 -7.65 -2.85 1.52
C THR A 28 -6.76 -1.85 0.79
N TYR A 29 -6.39 -0.79 1.48
CA TYR A 29 -5.55 0.28 0.98
C TYR A 29 -4.23 0.31 1.75
N TYR A 30 -3.12 0.51 1.05
CA TYR A 30 -1.81 0.74 1.64
C TYR A 30 -1.30 2.13 1.25
N PHE A 31 -1.15 3.00 2.24
CA PHE A 31 -0.61 4.35 2.07
C PHE A 31 0.81 4.44 2.62
N GLY A 32 1.69 5.12 1.88
CA GLY A 32 3.13 5.22 2.15
C GLY A 32 3.94 5.20 0.87
N PRO A 33 5.23 4.83 0.91
CA PRO A 33 6.03 4.45 2.09
C PRO A 33 6.46 5.65 2.95
N PHE A 34 6.45 5.48 4.28
CA PHE A 34 6.92 6.46 5.26
C PHE A 34 8.28 6.09 5.85
N LEU A 35 9.04 7.10 6.26
CA LEU A 35 10.34 6.90 6.88
C LEU A 35 10.19 6.39 8.32
N THR A 36 9.20 6.90 9.04
CA THR A 36 8.96 6.59 10.46
C THR A 36 7.51 6.24 10.73
N GLU A 37 7.27 5.49 11.80
CA GLU A 37 5.91 5.17 12.29
C GLU A 37 5.13 6.46 12.61
N SER A 38 5.78 7.44 13.24
CA SER A 38 5.12 8.69 13.63
C SER A 38 4.62 9.49 12.43
N GLU A 39 5.33 9.47 11.29
CA GLU A 39 4.86 10.11 10.07
C GLU A 39 3.60 9.41 9.53
N ALA A 40 3.61 8.08 9.48
CA ALA A 40 2.46 7.28 9.07
C ALA A 40 1.24 7.51 10.00
N GLU A 41 1.49 7.62 11.31
CA GLU A 41 0.48 7.86 12.34
C GLU A 41 -0.16 9.26 12.24
N ILE A 42 0.59 10.28 11.80
CA ILE A 42 0.06 11.62 11.58
C ILE A 42 -0.80 11.65 10.31
N GLU A 43 -0.29 11.08 9.22
CA GLU A 43 -0.94 11.13 7.90
C GLU A 43 -2.20 10.25 7.83
N LYS A 44 -2.29 9.17 8.63
CA LYS A 44 -3.43 8.24 8.59
C LYS A 44 -4.78 8.91 8.82
N ALA A 45 -4.83 9.99 9.60
CA ALA A 45 -6.06 10.70 9.90
C ALA A 45 -6.73 11.25 8.64
N GLY A 46 -5.94 11.80 7.70
CA GLY A 46 -6.44 12.30 6.43
C GLY A 46 -7.03 11.19 5.55
N TYR A 47 -6.34 10.04 5.48
CA TYR A 47 -6.84 8.89 4.70
C TYR A 47 -8.14 8.33 5.26
N ILE A 48 -8.30 8.31 6.59
CA ILE A 48 -9.55 7.89 7.23
C ILE A 48 -10.66 8.87 6.88
N GLU A 49 -10.43 10.17 7.04
CA GLU A 49 -11.42 11.22 6.75
C GLU A 49 -11.88 11.16 5.28
N ASP A 50 -10.97 10.98 4.34
CA ASP A 50 -11.29 10.84 2.92
C ASP A 50 -12.18 9.61 2.67
N LEU A 51 -11.83 8.45 3.24
CA LEU A 51 -12.61 7.22 3.08
C LEU A 51 -13.99 7.30 3.75
N GLU A 52 -14.09 7.93 4.92
CA GLU A 52 -15.37 8.19 5.58
C GLU A 52 -16.27 9.11 4.74
N ASN A 53 -15.70 10.15 4.13
CA ASN A 53 -16.41 11.07 3.24
C ASN A 53 -16.87 10.40 1.93
N GLU A 54 -16.13 9.40 1.44
CA GLU A 54 -16.53 8.54 0.32
C GLU A 54 -17.61 7.51 0.69
N GLY A 55 -17.95 7.41 1.98
CA GLY A 55 -18.99 6.51 2.49
C GLY A 55 -18.50 5.09 2.80
N ALA A 56 -17.19 4.90 3.00
CA ALA A 56 -16.65 3.61 3.42
C ALA A 56 -17.09 3.29 4.85
N ILE A 57 -17.48 2.04 5.08
CA ILE A 57 -17.98 1.58 6.38
C ILE A 57 -17.00 0.55 6.97
N GLY A 58 -16.87 0.55 8.29
CA GLY A 58 -16.15 -0.50 9.02
C GLY A 58 -14.64 -0.42 8.84
N ILE A 59 -14.10 0.80 8.84
CA ILE A 59 -12.69 1.12 8.63
C ILE A 59 -11.84 0.58 9.80
N MET A 60 -10.82 -0.21 9.47
CA MET A 60 -9.79 -0.69 10.39
C MET A 60 -8.43 -0.23 9.90
N VAL A 61 -7.63 0.37 10.79
CA VAL A 61 -6.34 0.97 10.42
C VAL A 61 -5.21 0.33 11.20
N THR A 62 -4.14 -0.04 10.50
CA THR A 62 -2.93 -0.61 11.09
C THR A 62 -1.70 0.08 10.50
N VAL A 63 -0.85 0.65 11.35
CA VAL A 63 0.46 1.14 10.95
C VAL A 63 1.49 0.04 11.18
N LYS A 64 2.21 -0.35 10.13
CA LYS A 64 3.18 -1.45 10.20
C LYS A 64 4.30 -1.29 9.18
N ARG A 65 5.41 -2.00 9.41
CA ARG A 65 6.42 -2.20 8.36
C ARG A 65 5.99 -3.36 7.48
N CYS A 66 5.90 -3.11 6.17
CA CYS A 66 5.60 -4.12 5.19
C CYS A 66 6.10 -3.70 3.80
N LYS A 67 5.89 -4.58 2.82
CA LYS A 67 6.16 -4.32 1.40
C LYS A 67 4.94 -4.76 0.59
N PRO A 68 3.90 -3.91 0.49
CA PRO A 68 2.69 -4.28 -0.24
C PRO A 68 3.01 -4.47 -1.73
N GLU A 69 2.53 -5.55 -2.33
CA GLU A 69 2.64 -5.78 -3.78
C GLU A 69 1.61 -4.93 -4.54
N ASN A 70 0.43 -4.74 -3.94
CA ASN A 70 -0.64 -3.88 -4.44
C ASN A 70 -0.99 -2.82 -3.41
N LEU A 71 -1.21 -1.59 -3.88
CA LEU A 71 -1.61 -0.47 -3.03
C LEU A 71 -3.11 -0.46 -2.75
N THR A 72 -3.91 -1.02 -3.65
CA THR A 72 -5.36 -1.13 -3.52
C THR A 72 -5.80 -2.53 -3.89
N ILE A 73 -6.53 -3.18 -2.99
CA ILE A 73 -7.05 -4.53 -3.17
C ILE A 73 -8.55 -4.47 -2.87
N GLY A 74 -9.39 -4.59 -3.89
CA GLY A 74 -10.85 -4.67 -3.73
C GLY A 74 -11.39 -5.93 -4.40
N GLU A 75 -12.50 -6.47 -3.89
CA GLU A 75 -13.16 -7.65 -4.50
C GLU A 75 -13.56 -7.40 -5.97
N ASP A 76 -13.94 -6.17 -6.31
CA ASP A 76 -14.39 -5.78 -7.65
C ASP A 76 -13.26 -5.24 -8.56
N LEU A 77 -12.08 -4.98 -8.01
CA LEU A 77 -11.01 -4.27 -8.73
C LEU A 77 -10.00 -5.17 -9.47
N GLY A 78 -10.16 -6.49 -9.40
CA GLY A 78 -9.36 -7.45 -10.15
C GLY A 78 -7.89 -7.51 -9.69
N LYS A 79 -7.40 -8.71 -9.40
CA LYS A 79 -5.99 -8.95 -9.06
C LYS A 79 -5.09 -8.59 -10.25
N ILE A 80 -4.43 -7.42 -10.22
CA ILE A 80 -3.47 -7.02 -11.27
C ILE A 80 -2.03 -7.51 -10.97
N SER A 81 -1.70 -7.94 -9.75
CA SER A 81 -0.37 -8.47 -9.43
C SER A 81 -0.26 -9.99 -9.55
N ASP A 82 -0.28 -10.51 -10.77
CA ASP A 82 0.33 -11.82 -11.02
C ASP A 82 0.80 -11.93 -12.48
N ARG A 83 1.53 -10.92 -12.94
CA ARG A 83 2.48 -11.12 -14.03
C ARG A 83 3.88 -11.01 -13.48
N GLY A 84 4.34 -12.11 -12.92
CA GLY A 84 5.77 -12.41 -12.86
C GLY A 84 6.38 -12.08 -14.22
N ILE A 85 7.27 -11.10 -14.22
CA ILE A 85 8.11 -10.78 -15.37
C ILE A 85 9.09 -11.94 -15.49
N TRP A 86 8.74 -12.94 -16.30
CA TRP A 86 9.72 -13.89 -16.81
C TRP A 86 10.50 -13.19 -17.92
N PRO A 87 11.84 -13.13 -17.87
CA PRO A 87 12.60 -12.64 -19.01
C PRO A 87 12.37 -13.63 -20.15
N VAL A 88 11.71 -13.17 -21.22
CA VAL A 88 11.68 -13.91 -22.49
C VAL A 88 13.09 -13.80 -23.09
N LEU A 89 13.96 -14.69 -22.63
CA LEU A 89 15.15 -15.13 -23.37
C LEU A 89 14.69 -16.17 -24.38
N SER A 90 14.17 -15.69 -25.50
CA SER A 90 14.14 -16.49 -26.72
C SER A 90 15.00 -15.76 -27.73
N GLY A 91 16.29 -16.11 -27.72
CA GLY A 91 17.17 -15.79 -28.83
C GLY A 91 16.60 -16.38 -30.11
N GLN A 92 16.75 -15.65 -31.20
CA GLN A 92 16.61 -16.21 -32.54
C GLN A 92 17.75 -15.70 -33.43
N PRO A 93 18.17 -16.55 -34.37
CA PRO A 93 19.48 -16.53 -35.03
C PRO A 93 19.68 -15.43 -36.07
#